data_AF-A0A8H7K1L4-F1
#
_entry.id   AF-A0A8H7K1L4-F1
#
_cell.length_a   1.000
_cell.length_b   1.000
_cell.length_c   1.000
_cell.angle_alpha   90.00
_cell.angle_beta   90.00
_cell.angle_gamma   90.00
#
_symmetry.space_group_name_H-M   'P 1'
#
loop_
_entity.id
_entity.type
_entity.pdbx_description
1 polymer ?
#
loop_
_entity_poly.entity_id
_entity_poly.type
_entity_poly.pdbx_seq_one_letter_code
_entity_poly.pdbx_strand_id
1 'polypeptide(L)'
;MNIDVPNLIKSAVPESEGRNVQIISQNGPNHRDPNFLSDDFPRSPGKLYITAETDDFDPATIEDWRNEGFEVEYFSIESCKKYGYIDKIKSLSKEKMGPCDKFGIIAYGDAAAACLEHYHILDNNPEFKLGLLIAYYPTSIPDPKGRFPNSIVALAHLPAGEEIGVVKQSQMVGIQGKRRTTTKKVQKGLGTGGKLQLAFPSYTYDAESGFAEHDMEEYNRICAELAWSRSLAAARRAFGAGPDLEGILEQHI
;
A
#
# COMPACT_ATOMS: atom_id res chain seq x y z
N MET A 1 -15.67 28.94 -49.61
CA MET A 1 -14.29 29.26 -49.18
C MET A 1 -13.79 28.03 -48.45
N ASN A 2 -13.04 27.15 -49.13
CA ASN A 2 -12.58 25.89 -48.55
C ASN A 2 -11.21 26.13 -47.92
N ILE A 3 -11.13 25.95 -46.60
CA ILE A 3 -9.88 26.07 -45.85
C ILE A 3 -9.21 24.71 -45.87
N ASP A 4 -8.06 24.64 -46.54
CA ASP A 4 -7.26 23.44 -46.69
C ASP A 4 -6.37 23.25 -45.45
N VAL A 5 -6.97 22.69 -44.40
CA VAL A 5 -6.37 22.43 -43.07
C VAL A 5 -5.00 21.70 -43.09
N PRO A 6 -4.70 20.77 -44.01
CA PRO A 6 -3.41 20.05 -44.03
C PRO A 6 -2.18 20.94 -44.21
N ASN A 7 -2.30 22.10 -44.87
CA ASN A 7 -1.15 22.97 -45.14
C ASN A 7 -0.78 23.90 -43.97
N LEU A 8 -1.70 24.13 -43.02
CA LEU A 8 -1.46 24.93 -41.82
C LEU A 8 -0.60 24.21 -40.78
N ILE A 9 -0.65 22.87 -40.75
CA ILE A 9 0.08 22.05 -39.79
C ILE A 9 1.56 21.92 -40.19
N LYS A 10 1.85 21.93 -41.51
CA LYS A 10 3.23 21.84 -42.03
C LYS A 10 4.08 23.09 -41.81
N SER A 11 3.48 24.27 -41.62
CA SER A 11 4.24 25.50 -41.42
C SER A 11 4.68 25.75 -39.97
N ALA A 12 4.21 24.95 -39.00
CA ALA A 12 4.46 25.16 -37.57
C ALA A 12 5.52 24.24 -36.96
N VAL A 13 6.11 23.32 -37.74
CA VAL A 13 7.08 22.34 -37.24
C VAL A 13 8.34 22.41 -38.09
N PRO A 14 9.49 22.87 -37.56
CA PRO A 14 10.75 22.81 -38.29
C PRO A 14 11.15 21.34 -38.52
N GLU A 15 11.48 21.01 -39.77
CA GLU A 15 11.95 19.68 -40.17
C GLU A 15 13.25 19.36 -39.40
N SER A 16 13.20 18.37 -38.51
CA SER A 16 14.40 17.74 -37.95
C SER A 16 14.61 16.42 -38.67
N GLU A 17 15.57 16.39 -39.58
CA GLU A 17 15.99 15.15 -40.26
C GLU A 17 16.49 14.14 -39.22
N GLY A 18 16.00 12.90 -39.31
CA GLY A 18 16.61 11.75 -38.64
C GLY A 18 15.83 11.11 -37.48
N ARG A 19 14.60 11.52 -37.16
CA ARG A 19 13.75 10.76 -36.23
C ARG A 19 12.56 10.15 -36.98
N ASN A 20 12.64 8.85 -37.23
CA ASN A 20 11.50 8.05 -37.67
C ASN A 20 10.49 7.93 -36.53
N VAL A 21 9.69 8.96 -36.26
CA VAL A 21 8.46 8.79 -35.46
C VAL A 21 7.44 8.14 -36.38
N GLN A 22 7.47 6.81 -36.44
CA GLN A 22 6.48 6.04 -37.15
C GLN A 22 5.19 6.08 -36.31
N ILE A 23 4.27 6.98 -36.63
CA ILE A 23 2.91 6.93 -36.08
C ILE A 23 2.22 5.75 -36.76
N ILE A 24 2.36 4.57 -36.16
CA ILE A 24 1.59 3.40 -36.54
C ILE A 24 0.20 3.58 -35.93
N SER A 25 -0.68 4.34 -36.60
CA SER A 25 -2.10 4.33 -36.24
C SER A 25 -2.70 2.99 -36.67
N GLN A 26 -2.52 1.95 -35.85
CA GLN A 26 -3.36 0.77 -35.95
C GLN A 26 -4.74 1.11 -35.40
N ASN A 27 -5.66 1.48 -36.31
CA ASN A 27 -7.08 1.55 -36.02
C ASN A 27 -7.64 0.13 -35.85
N GLY A 28 -7.48 -0.42 -34.64
CA GLY A 28 -8.14 -1.62 -34.14
C GLY A 28 -8.45 -1.44 -32.65
N PRO A 29 -9.54 -2.00 -32.11
CA PRO A 29 -9.96 -1.73 -30.75
C PRO A 29 -9.16 -2.57 -29.75
N ASN A 30 -7.87 -2.27 -29.57
CA ASN A 30 -7.08 -2.79 -28.46
C ASN A 30 -6.92 -1.70 -27.40
N HIS A 31 -7.93 -1.54 -26.55
CA HIS A 31 -7.93 -0.61 -25.41
C HIS A 31 -7.07 -1.10 -24.22
N ARG A 32 -6.16 -2.03 -24.45
CA ARG A 32 -5.35 -2.71 -23.44
C ARG A 32 -3.96 -2.98 -24.00
N ASP A 33 -3.28 -1.93 -24.44
CA ASP A 33 -1.84 -2.01 -24.62
C ASP A 33 -1.18 -1.63 -23.27
N PRO A 34 -0.76 -2.60 -22.45
CA PRO A 34 -0.16 -2.32 -21.13
C PRO A 34 1.16 -1.55 -21.25
N ASN A 35 1.72 -1.46 -22.46
CA ASN A 35 2.99 -0.80 -22.76
C ASN A 35 2.83 0.58 -23.42
N PHE A 36 1.61 1.15 -23.43
CA PHE A 36 1.36 2.49 -24.01
C PHE A 36 2.17 3.61 -23.32
N LEU A 37 2.58 3.40 -22.07
CA LEU A 37 3.59 4.21 -21.40
C LEU A 37 4.82 3.33 -21.18
N SER A 38 5.90 3.58 -21.93
CA SER A 38 7.18 2.89 -21.77
C SER A 38 7.66 2.94 -20.31
N ASP A 39 8.43 1.93 -19.88
CA ASP A 39 9.14 1.94 -18.58
C ASP A 39 10.01 3.21 -18.41
N ASP A 40 10.37 3.88 -19.51
CA ASP A 40 11.12 5.13 -19.56
C ASP A 40 10.30 6.40 -19.22
N PHE A 41 9.00 6.29 -18.90
CA PHE A 41 8.25 7.45 -18.43
C PHE A 41 8.72 7.80 -17.01
N PRO A 42 9.17 9.03 -16.74
CA PRO A 42 9.68 9.40 -15.42
C PRO A 42 8.55 9.26 -14.39
N ARG A 43 8.65 8.23 -13.54
CA ARG A 43 7.76 8.03 -12.39
C ARG A 43 8.48 8.61 -11.18
N SER A 44 7.78 9.45 -10.42
CA SER A 44 8.25 9.81 -9.08
C SER A 44 8.38 8.53 -8.25
N PRO A 45 9.41 8.41 -7.39
CA PRO A 45 9.52 7.29 -6.48
C PRO A 45 8.24 7.22 -5.63
N GLY A 46 7.73 6.01 -5.39
CA GLY A 46 6.55 5.85 -4.55
C GLY A 46 6.83 6.37 -3.14
N LYS A 47 5.96 7.24 -2.61
CA LYS A 47 6.12 7.76 -1.25
C LYS A 47 5.56 6.79 -0.22
N LEU A 48 6.39 6.38 0.73
CA LEU A 48 6.05 5.51 1.83
C LEU A 48 6.23 6.24 3.16
N TYR A 49 5.25 6.10 4.04
CA TYR A 49 5.40 6.44 5.43
C TYR A 49 5.46 5.17 6.27
N ILE A 50 6.52 5.03 7.07
CA ILE A 50 6.65 3.97 8.06
C ILE A 50 6.23 4.53 9.41
N THR A 51 5.47 3.76 10.19
CA THR A 51 4.97 4.18 11.49
C THR A 51 4.86 3.07 12.51
N ALA A 52 5.27 3.36 13.74
CA ALA A 52 5.23 2.45 14.89
C ALA A 52 4.82 3.19 16.17
N GLU A 53 4.89 2.52 17.32
CA GLU A 53 4.54 3.11 18.61
C GLU A 53 5.57 4.16 19.04
N THR A 54 6.84 3.77 19.13
CA THR A 54 7.97 4.51 19.72
C THR A 54 8.78 5.30 18.71
N ASP A 55 9.59 6.27 19.15
CA ASP A 55 10.53 6.98 18.25
C ASP A 55 11.76 6.14 17.85
N ASP A 56 12.05 5.09 18.61
CA ASP A 56 13.10 4.11 18.32
C ASP A 56 12.50 3.00 17.45
N PHE A 57 13.00 2.86 16.23
CA PHE A 57 12.52 1.90 15.23
C PHE A 57 13.68 1.40 14.38
N ASP A 58 13.60 0.15 13.95
CA ASP A 58 14.64 -0.53 13.19
C ASP A 58 15.10 0.26 11.94
N PRO A 59 16.33 0.81 11.95
CA PRO A 59 16.85 1.59 10.84
C PRO A 59 17.11 0.73 9.60
N ALA A 60 17.42 -0.58 9.76
CA ALA A 60 17.67 -1.46 8.64
C ALA A 60 16.41 -1.62 7.78
N THR A 61 15.25 -1.77 8.42
CA THR A 61 13.95 -1.81 7.73
C THR A 61 13.70 -0.53 6.90
N ILE A 62 14.06 0.65 7.42
CA ILE A 62 13.91 1.91 6.69
C ILE A 62 14.84 1.95 5.47
N GLU A 63 16.09 1.52 5.64
CA GLU A 63 17.08 1.47 4.56
C GLU A 63 16.69 0.47 3.46
N ASP A 64 16.17 -0.70 3.81
CA ASP A 64 15.71 -1.70 2.84
C ASP A 64 14.64 -1.12 1.90
N TRP A 65 13.65 -0.39 2.44
CA TRP A 65 12.63 0.26 1.61
C TRP A 65 13.21 1.36 0.71
N ARG A 66 14.22 2.11 1.18
CA ARG A 66 14.91 3.12 0.37
C ARG A 66 15.75 2.48 -0.73
N ASN A 67 16.39 1.35 -0.45
CA ASN A 67 17.17 0.57 -1.41
C ASN A 67 16.30 0.01 -2.54
N GLU A 68 15.01 -0.26 -2.26
CA GLU A 68 14.00 -0.62 -3.25
C GLU A 68 13.49 0.57 -4.10
N GLY A 69 14.00 1.78 -3.85
CA GLY A 69 13.71 2.97 -4.65
C GLY A 69 12.49 3.79 -4.20
N PHE A 70 11.98 3.55 -2.98
CA PHE A 70 10.90 4.35 -2.42
C PHE A 70 11.41 5.59 -1.68
N GLU A 71 10.60 6.65 -1.66
CA GLU A 71 10.82 7.80 -0.78
C GLU A 71 10.20 7.48 0.58
N VAL A 72 11.04 7.30 1.62
CA VAL A 72 10.60 6.78 2.92
C VAL A 72 10.77 7.82 4.02
N GLU A 73 9.67 8.15 4.68
CA GLU A 73 9.62 8.96 5.90
C GLU A 73 9.11 8.13 7.08
N TYR A 74 9.70 8.33 8.26
CA TYR A 74 9.29 7.66 9.49
C TYR A 74 8.64 8.66 10.46
N PHE A 75 7.59 8.24 11.15
CA PHE A 75 7.04 8.93 12.32
C PHE A 75 6.42 7.91 13.29
N SER A 76 6.20 8.31 14.54
CA SER A 76 5.69 7.41 15.58
C SER A 76 4.41 7.94 16.23
N ILE A 77 3.73 7.10 17.00
CA ILE A 77 2.66 7.56 17.91
C ILE A 77 3.24 8.52 18.96
N GLU A 78 4.42 8.23 19.50
CA GLU A 78 5.06 9.03 20.54
C GLU A 78 5.36 10.48 20.11
N SER A 79 5.97 10.64 18.93
CA SER A 79 6.23 11.95 18.32
C SER A 79 4.94 12.72 18.00
N CYS A 80 3.81 12.03 17.85
CA CYS A 80 2.50 12.63 17.56
C CYS A 80 1.69 13.01 18.81
N LYS A 81 2.18 12.75 20.05
CA LYS A 81 1.43 12.99 21.30
C LYS A 81 0.81 14.39 21.42
N LYS A 82 1.48 15.42 20.90
CA LYS A 82 1.02 16.82 21.00
C LYS A 82 -0.16 17.16 20.08
N TYR A 83 -0.20 16.59 18.88
CA TYR A 83 -1.16 16.96 17.83
C TYR A 83 -2.16 15.84 17.50
N GLY A 84 -1.92 14.62 18.00
CA GLY A 84 -2.76 13.45 17.76
C GLY A 84 -2.28 12.64 16.55
N TYR A 85 -2.10 11.34 16.75
CA TYR A 85 -1.67 10.39 15.71
C TYR A 85 -2.65 10.37 14.52
N ILE A 86 -3.96 10.35 14.79
CA ILE A 86 -4.99 10.34 13.75
C ILE A 86 -4.98 11.63 12.91
N ASP A 87 -4.64 12.76 13.51
CA ASP A 87 -4.56 14.01 12.78
C ASP A 87 -3.29 14.08 11.92
N LYS A 88 -2.18 13.46 12.37
CA LYS A 88 -0.98 13.26 11.54
C LYS A 88 -1.27 12.38 10.32
N ILE A 89 -1.90 11.20 10.48
CA ILE A 89 -2.19 10.34 9.30
C ILE A 89 -3.12 11.04 8.29
N LYS A 90 -4.09 11.83 8.77
CA LYS A 90 -4.94 12.67 7.90
C LYS A 90 -4.15 13.76 7.18
N SER A 91 -3.16 14.37 7.84
CA SER A 91 -2.35 15.42 7.23
C SER A 91 -1.47 14.89 6.09
N LEU A 92 -1.08 13.61 6.12
CA LEU A 92 -0.25 13.00 5.07
C LEU A 92 -0.82 13.24 3.68
N SER A 93 -2.15 13.13 3.50
CA SER A 93 -2.84 13.40 2.22
C SER A 93 -2.63 14.82 1.66
N LYS A 94 -2.19 15.77 2.50
CA LYS A 94 -1.99 17.19 2.17
C LYS A 94 -0.51 17.55 2.02
N GLU A 95 0.41 16.65 2.36
CA GLU A 95 1.85 16.91 2.35
C GLU A 95 2.41 16.75 0.93
N LYS A 96 2.92 17.84 0.34
CA LYS A 96 3.73 17.91 -0.91
C LYS A 96 3.46 16.80 -1.94
N MET A 97 2.20 16.59 -2.31
CA MET A 97 1.81 15.62 -3.33
C MET A 97 1.29 16.33 -4.56
N GLY A 98 1.72 15.88 -5.73
CA GLY A 98 1.18 16.31 -7.01
C GLY A 98 -0.27 15.84 -7.21
N PRO A 99 -0.94 16.37 -8.24
CA PRO A 99 -2.21 15.82 -8.71
C PRO A 99 -2.04 14.34 -9.05
N CYS A 100 -2.96 13.49 -8.60
CA CYS A 100 -2.93 12.02 -8.78
C CYS A 100 -1.79 11.24 -8.09
N ASP A 101 -0.85 11.90 -7.41
CA ASP A 101 0.13 11.20 -6.58
C ASP A 101 -0.56 10.44 -5.45
N LYS A 102 -0.04 9.25 -5.16
CA LYS A 102 -0.46 8.40 -4.05
C LYS A 102 0.69 8.22 -3.08
N PHE A 103 0.34 7.87 -1.85
CA PHE A 103 1.28 7.44 -0.84
C PHE A 103 0.87 6.10 -0.24
N GLY A 104 1.80 5.46 0.44
CA GLY A 104 1.61 4.22 1.18
C GLY A 104 1.93 4.40 2.65
N ILE A 105 1.29 3.59 3.49
CA ILE A 105 1.62 3.47 4.90
C ILE A 105 2.04 2.03 5.19
N ILE A 106 3.15 1.88 5.91
CA ILE A 106 3.61 0.62 6.50
C ILE A 106 3.62 0.83 8.00
N ALA A 107 2.71 0.17 8.69
CA ALA A 107 2.45 0.41 10.09
C ALA A 107 2.71 -0.84 10.92
N TYR A 108 3.23 -0.66 12.13
CA TYR A 108 3.63 -1.71 13.05
C TYR A 108 2.86 -1.60 14.38
N GLY A 109 2.50 -2.73 15.00
CA GLY A 109 1.88 -2.79 16.33
C GLY A 109 0.60 -1.95 16.47
N ASP A 110 0.54 -1.09 17.49
CA ASP A 110 -0.60 -0.21 17.74
C ASP A 110 -0.84 0.82 16.62
N ALA A 111 0.23 1.29 15.96
CA ALA A 111 0.12 2.16 14.81
C ALA A 111 -0.58 1.45 13.65
N ALA A 112 -0.31 0.15 13.47
CA ALA A 112 -0.97 -0.68 12.46
C ALA A 112 -2.47 -0.83 12.73
N ALA A 113 -2.84 -1.10 13.98
CA ALA A 113 -4.24 -1.19 14.38
C ALA A 113 -5.00 0.11 14.11
N ALA A 114 -4.41 1.25 14.49
CA ALA A 114 -4.99 2.58 14.27
C ALA A 114 -5.16 2.89 12.77
N CYS A 115 -4.18 2.57 11.93
CA CYS A 115 -4.28 2.77 10.48
C CYS A 115 -5.34 1.88 9.84
N LEU A 116 -5.43 0.61 10.23
CA LEU A 116 -6.45 -0.32 9.71
C LEU A 116 -7.87 0.14 10.09
N GLU A 117 -8.10 0.53 11.36
CA GLU A 117 -9.41 1.03 11.82
C GLU A 117 -9.80 2.33 11.09
N HIS A 118 -8.84 3.23 10.86
CA HIS A 118 -9.09 4.50 10.18
C HIS A 118 -9.41 4.30 8.69
N TYR A 119 -8.54 3.65 7.93
CA TYR A 119 -8.63 3.60 6.47
C TYR A 119 -9.53 2.48 5.92
N HIS A 120 -10.07 1.63 6.79
CA HIS A 120 -11.17 0.73 6.45
C HIS A 120 -12.43 1.50 5.99
N ILE A 121 -12.60 2.74 6.44
CA ILE A 121 -13.73 3.60 6.09
C ILE A 121 -13.39 4.43 4.84
N LEU A 122 -14.23 4.35 3.80
CA LEU A 122 -14.02 5.03 2.50
C LEU A 122 -13.80 6.54 2.65
N ASP A 123 -14.61 7.20 3.47
CA ASP A 123 -14.59 8.66 3.66
C ASP A 123 -13.30 9.16 4.34
N ASN A 124 -12.52 8.26 4.94
CA ASN A 124 -11.23 8.60 5.56
C ASN A 124 -10.06 8.61 4.56
N ASN A 125 -10.30 8.34 3.27
CA ASN A 125 -9.31 8.45 2.20
C ASN A 125 -9.74 9.47 1.12
N PRO A 126 -9.80 10.77 1.45
CA PRO A 126 -10.19 11.80 0.49
C PRO A 126 -9.25 11.79 -0.71
N GLU A 127 -9.81 12.05 -1.90
CA GLU A 127 -9.08 12.07 -3.18
C GLU A 127 -8.35 10.75 -3.53
N PHE A 128 -8.61 9.67 -2.79
CA PHE A 128 -7.99 8.35 -2.97
C PHE A 128 -6.45 8.38 -2.91
N LYS A 129 -5.90 9.25 -2.06
CA LYS A 129 -4.45 9.50 -1.93
C LYS A 129 -3.69 8.34 -1.28
N LEU A 130 -4.28 7.65 -0.30
CA LEU A 130 -3.70 6.41 0.21
C LEU A 130 -3.94 5.28 -0.81
N GLY A 131 -2.84 4.71 -1.33
CA GLY A 131 -2.87 3.60 -2.28
C GLY A 131 -2.42 2.25 -1.70
N LEU A 132 -1.66 2.27 -0.61
CA LEU A 132 -1.08 1.08 0.02
C LEU A 132 -1.21 1.18 1.54
N LEU A 133 -1.65 0.11 2.19
CA LEU A 133 -1.63 -0.04 3.64
C LEU A 133 -1.13 -1.42 4.04
N ILE A 134 0.07 -1.48 4.60
CA ILE A 134 0.67 -2.72 5.11
C ILE A 134 0.69 -2.65 6.63
N ALA A 135 0.16 -3.67 7.30
CA ALA A 135 0.07 -3.76 8.75
C ALA A 135 0.89 -4.95 9.26
N TYR A 136 1.93 -4.68 10.05
CA TYR A 136 2.72 -5.69 10.75
C TYR A 136 2.23 -5.82 12.19
N TYR A 137 1.85 -7.05 12.56
CA TYR A 137 1.36 -7.44 13.90
C TYR A 137 0.44 -6.40 14.55
N PRO A 138 -0.67 -6.00 13.89
CA PRO A 138 -1.62 -5.08 14.48
C PRO A 138 -2.24 -5.67 15.76
N THR A 139 -2.35 -4.86 16.81
CA THR A 139 -3.01 -5.27 18.07
C THR A 139 -4.52 -5.42 17.94
N SER A 140 -5.11 -4.82 16.90
CA SER A 140 -6.49 -5.08 16.49
C SER A 140 -6.72 -4.92 14.98
N ILE A 141 -7.73 -5.61 14.47
CA ILE A 141 -8.19 -5.54 13.07
C ILE A 141 -9.65 -5.07 13.01
N PRO A 142 -10.05 -4.40 11.92
CA PRO A 142 -11.46 -4.13 11.63
C PRO A 142 -12.24 -5.43 11.41
N ASP A 143 -13.56 -5.36 11.26
CA ASP A 143 -14.40 -6.55 11.05
C ASP A 143 -13.81 -7.40 9.91
N PRO A 144 -13.50 -8.69 10.14
CA PRO A 144 -12.98 -9.59 9.12
C PRO A 144 -13.78 -9.64 7.82
N LYS A 145 -15.07 -9.29 7.87
CA LYS A 145 -15.94 -9.21 6.69
C LYS A 145 -15.94 -7.83 6.01
N GLY A 146 -15.42 -6.80 6.68
CA GLY A 146 -15.30 -5.44 6.20
C GLY A 146 -14.19 -5.32 5.15
N ARG A 147 -14.58 -5.01 3.91
CA ARG A 147 -13.62 -4.75 2.83
C ARG A 147 -13.01 -3.37 3.01
N PHE A 148 -11.74 -3.24 2.64
CA PHE A 148 -11.14 -1.94 2.41
C PHE A 148 -11.69 -1.34 1.10
N PRO A 149 -11.70 0.00 0.97
CA PRO A 149 -11.89 0.67 -0.30
C PRO A 149 -11.00 0.07 -1.40
N ASN A 150 -11.56 -0.16 -2.59
CA ASN A 150 -10.82 -0.77 -3.72
C ASN A 150 -9.60 0.07 -4.19
N SER A 151 -9.52 1.33 -3.79
CA SER A 151 -8.37 2.20 -4.07
C SER A 151 -7.14 1.88 -3.21
N ILE A 152 -7.31 1.12 -2.12
CA ILE A 152 -6.26 0.79 -1.14
C ILE A 152 -5.87 -0.68 -1.30
N VAL A 153 -4.60 -0.93 -1.59
CA VAL A 153 -3.99 -2.25 -1.45
C VAL A 153 -3.70 -2.48 0.03
N ALA A 154 -4.59 -3.19 0.72
CA ALA A 154 -4.42 -3.53 2.14
C ALA A 154 -3.78 -4.92 2.31
N LEU A 155 -2.81 -5.04 3.22
CA LEU A 155 -2.10 -6.28 3.55
C LEU A 155 -1.84 -6.32 5.07
N ALA A 156 -2.06 -7.46 5.71
CA ALA A 156 -1.68 -7.66 7.11
C ALA A 156 -0.80 -8.90 7.33
N HIS A 157 0.15 -8.77 8.25
CA HIS A 157 1.03 -9.82 8.73
C HIS A 157 0.76 -10.07 10.21
N LEU A 158 0.37 -11.28 10.55
CA LEU A 158 -0.16 -11.62 11.87
C LEU A 158 0.67 -12.70 12.55
N PRO A 159 1.09 -12.52 13.81
CA PRO A 159 1.78 -13.53 14.59
C PRO A 159 0.78 -14.62 14.99
N ALA A 160 1.12 -15.88 14.70
CA ALA A 160 0.20 -16.99 14.87
C ALA A 160 0.18 -17.47 16.32
N GLY A 161 -1.02 -17.62 16.88
CA GLY A 161 -1.21 -18.01 18.27
C GLY A 161 -1.35 -16.84 19.24
N GLU A 162 -1.12 -15.60 18.81
CA GLU A 162 -1.41 -14.42 19.62
C GLU A 162 -2.90 -14.05 19.60
N GLU A 163 -3.30 -13.27 20.60
CA GLU A 163 -4.64 -12.71 20.68
C GLU A 163 -4.69 -11.34 20.01
N ILE A 164 -5.70 -11.14 19.17
CA ILE A 164 -5.92 -9.89 18.45
C ILE A 164 -7.33 -9.35 18.73
N GLY A 165 -7.44 -8.04 18.89
CA GLY A 165 -8.73 -7.37 18.97
C GLY A 165 -9.44 -7.38 17.61
N VAL A 166 -10.74 -7.71 17.59
CA VAL A 166 -11.59 -7.53 16.41
C VAL A 166 -12.57 -6.40 16.67
N VAL A 167 -12.38 -5.29 15.97
CA VAL A 167 -13.22 -4.09 16.10
C VAL A 167 -14.37 -4.15 15.09
N LYS A 168 -15.60 -4.19 15.61
CA LYS A 168 -16.82 -4.06 14.81
C LYS A 168 -17.45 -2.71 15.07
N GLN A 169 -17.62 -1.94 14.01
CA GLN A 169 -18.40 -0.70 14.04
C GLN A 169 -19.66 -0.89 13.20
N SER A 170 -20.81 -0.99 13.86
CA SER A 170 -22.08 -0.91 13.14
C SER A 170 -22.26 0.52 12.65
N GLN A 171 -22.15 0.79 11.36
CA GLN A 171 -22.55 2.08 10.79
C GLN A 171 -23.82 1.92 9.96
N MET A 172 -24.77 2.83 10.15
CA MET A 172 -25.95 3.02 9.31
C MET A 172 -25.89 4.46 8.80
N VAL A 173 -26.35 4.73 7.57
CA VAL A 173 -26.26 6.07 6.96
C VAL A 173 -26.76 7.15 7.93
N GLY A 174 -25.90 8.10 8.29
CA GLY A 174 -26.22 9.20 9.22
C GLY A 174 -26.14 8.89 10.72
N ILE A 175 -25.85 7.65 11.13
CA ILE A 175 -25.73 7.24 12.53
C ILE A 175 -24.43 6.46 12.76
N GLN A 176 -23.51 7.04 13.53
CA GLN A 176 -22.33 6.34 14.03
C GLN A 176 -22.76 5.36 15.12
N GLY A 177 -22.85 4.07 14.81
CA GLY A 177 -23.28 3.07 15.78
C GLY A 177 -22.17 2.68 16.77
N LYS A 178 -22.56 1.82 17.72
CA LYS A 178 -21.73 1.43 18.86
C LYS A 178 -20.52 0.60 18.40
N ARG A 179 -19.32 1.07 18.75
CA ARG A 179 -18.07 0.32 18.59
C ARG A 179 -18.02 -0.86 19.57
N ARG A 180 -17.72 -2.06 19.09
CA ARG A 180 -17.52 -3.27 19.92
C ARG A 180 -16.21 -3.93 19.55
N THR A 181 -15.40 -4.25 20.54
CA THR A 181 -14.14 -5.01 20.36
C THR A 181 -14.31 -6.41 20.95
N THR A 182 -13.89 -7.44 20.23
CA THR A 182 -13.88 -8.82 20.70
C THR A 182 -12.52 -9.44 20.44
N THR A 183 -11.89 -9.98 21.47
CA THR A 183 -10.60 -10.66 21.34
C THR A 183 -10.76 -12.01 20.64
N LYS A 184 -9.86 -12.32 19.70
CA LYS A 184 -9.79 -13.61 19.00
C LYS A 184 -8.34 -14.08 18.91
N LYS A 185 -8.14 -15.40 18.97
CA LYS A 185 -6.83 -16.00 18.72
C LYS A 185 -6.55 -16.11 17.23
N VAL A 186 -5.38 -15.66 16.80
CA VAL A 186 -4.88 -15.84 15.44
C VAL A 186 -4.58 -17.32 15.22
N GLN A 187 -5.30 -17.95 14.28
CA GLN A 187 -5.10 -19.37 13.97
C GLN A 187 -3.79 -19.56 13.21
N LYS A 188 -3.06 -20.64 13.53
CA LYS A 188 -1.91 -21.06 12.73
C LYS A 188 -2.40 -21.53 11.36
N GLY A 189 -1.82 -20.97 10.30
CA GLY A 189 -1.89 -21.57 8.97
C GLY A 189 -1.17 -22.91 8.89
N LEU A 190 -1.41 -23.70 7.84
CA LEU A 190 -0.47 -24.78 7.50
C LEU A 190 0.87 -24.13 7.07
N GLY A 191 1.96 -24.40 7.80
CA GLY A 191 3.31 -23.90 7.49
C GLY A 191 3.65 -22.55 8.15
N THR A 192 4.76 -21.91 7.71
CA THR A 192 5.27 -20.62 8.22
C THR A 192 4.49 -19.39 7.71
N GLY A 193 3.32 -19.60 7.09
CA GLY A 193 2.67 -18.58 6.26
C GLY A 193 1.28 -18.99 5.75
N GLY A 194 0.21 -18.92 6.56
CA GLY A 194 -1.16 -19.20 6.07
C GLY A 194 -2.03 -17.96 5.90
N LYS A 195 -2.93 -17.98 4.89
CA LYS A 195 -3.87 -16.88 4.64
C LYS A 195 -5.10 -16.96 5.55
N LEU A 196 -5.40 -15.89 6.28
CA LEU A 196 -6.67 -15.77 7.01
C LEU A 196 -7.80 -15.35 6.06
N GLN A 197 -9.02 -15.81 6.33
CA GLN A 197 -10.21 -15.35 5.62
C GLN A 197 -10.69 -13.99 6.14
N LEU A 198 -9.83 -12.98 6.04
CA LEU A 198 -10.25 -11.59 6.12
C LEU A 198 -10.68 -11.11 4.73
N ALA A 199 -11.46 -10.04 4.68
CA ALA A 199 -11.91 -9.40 3.44
C ALA A 199 -10.78 -8.65 2.71
N PHE A 200 -9.55 -8.72 3.22
CA PHE A 200 -8.31 -8.22 2.64
C PHE A 200 -7.18 -9.24 2.86
N PRO A 201 -6.13 -9.25 2.00
CA PRO A 201 -4.97 -10.14 2.16
C PRO A 201 -4.38 -10.11 3.57
N SER A 202 -4.22 -11.28 4.18
CA SER A 202 -3.68 -11.41 5.54
C SER A 202 -2.96 -12.73 5.71
N TYR A 203 -1.71 -12.69 6.17
CA TYR A 203 -0.84 -13.86 6.33
C TYR A 203 -0.48 -14.06 7.79
N THR A 204 -0.33 -15.32 8.19
CA THR A 204 0.00 -15.73 9.56
C THR A 204 1.37 -16.36 9.62
N TYR A 205 2.16 -16.02 10.65
CA TYR A 205 3.55 -16.44 10.80
C TYR A 205 3.75 -17.17 12.11
N ASP A 206 4.56 -18.23 12.12
CA ASP A 206 4.91 -18.95 13.36
C ASP A 206 6.02 -18.21 14.12
N ALA A 207 5.72 -17.00 14.57
CA ALA A 207 6.60 -16.08 15.29
C ALA A 207 5.78 -15.13 16.17
N GLU A 208 6.46 -14.41 17.07
CA GLU A 208 5.88 -13.42 17.99
C GLU A 208 5.87 -12.02 17.35
N SER A 209 5.03 -11.11 17.87
CA SER A 209 5.05 -9.69 17.51
C SER A 209 6.47 -9.12 17.63
N GLY A 210 6.90 -8.34 16.64
CA GLY A 210 8.31 -7.89 16.55
C GLY A 210 9.18 -8.75 15.63
N PHE A 211 8.68 -9.88 15.11
CA PHE A 211 9.49 -10.79 14.27
C PHE A 211 10.14 -10.20 13.02
N ALA A 212 9.66 -9.03 12.57
CA ALA A 212 10.10 -8.37 11.35
C ALA A 212 11.08 -7.21 11.59
N GLU A 213 11.40 -6.88 12.84
CA GLU A 213 12.33 -5.81 13.23
C GLU A 213 13.68 -6.45 13.60
N HIS A 214 14.77 -6.02 12.96
CA HIS A 214 16.08 -6.71 13.07
C HIS A 214 16.76 -6.56 14.43
N ASP A 215 16.38 -5.55 15.19
CA ASP A 215 16.93 -5.19 16.49
C ASP A 215 16.11 -5.73 17.68
N MET A 216 14.96 -6.37 17.42
CA MET A 216 14.12 -7.00 18.44
C MET A 216 14.58 -8.43 18.75
N GLU A 217 14.36 -8.88 19.99
CA GLU A 217 14.68 -10.26 20.41
C GLU A 217 13.78 -11.28 19.68
N GLU A 218 12.57 -10.86 19.34
CA GLU A 218 11.56 -11.63 18.64
C GLU A 218 11.87 -11.83 17.15
N TYR A 219 12.91 -11.17 16.62
CA TYR A 219 13.30 -11.24 15.22
C TYR A 219 13.40 -12.69 14.73
N ASN A 220 12.59 -13.01 13.72
CA ASN A 220 12.60 -14.30 13.08
C ASN A 220 12.87 -14.11 11.59
N ARG A 221 14.13 -14.31 11.20
CA ARG A 221 14.60 -14.13 9.82
C ARG A 221 13.69 -14.75 8.75
N ILE A 222 13.25 -15.99 8.93
CA ILE A 222 12.43 -16.68 7.93
C ILE A 222 11.06 -16.00 7.80
N CYS A 223 10.43 -15.68 8.92
CA CYS A 223 9.14 -14.99 8.92
C CYS A 223 9.27 -13.56 8.39
N ALA A 224 10.35 -12.85 8.75
CA ALA A 224 10.68 -11.52 8.28
C ALA A 224 10.87 -11.49 6.76
N GLU A 225 11.70 -12.38 6.18
CA GLU A 225 11.95 -12.45 4.74
C GLU A 225 10.65 -12.78 3.95
N LEU A 226 9.80 -13.67 4.48
CA LEU A 226 8.51 -13.99 3.87
C LEU A 226 7.53 -12.80 3.92
N ALA A 227 7.44 -12.12 5.05
CA ALA A 227 6.60 -10.94 5.20
C ALA A 227 7.09 -9.78 4.33
N TRP A 228 8.41 -9.56 4.28
CA TRP A 228 9.08 -8.60 3.42
C TRP A 228 8.74 -8.82 1.95
N SER A 229 8.92 -10.03 1.43
CA SER A 229 8.63 -10.35 0.02
C SER A 229 7.19 -10.02 -0.37
N ARG A 230 6.22 -10.35 0.49
CA ARG A 230 4.79 -10.03 0.27
C ARG A 230 4.51 -8.53 0.35
N SER A 231 5.14 -7.85 1.31
CA SER A 231 5.03 -6.39 1.46
C SER A 231 5.57 -5.66 0.24
N LEU A 232 6.76 -6.04 -0.23
CA LEU A 232 7.39 -5.47 -1.40
C LEU A 232 6.54 -5.70 -2.66
N ALA A 233 6.00 -6.90 -2.84
CA ALA A 233 5.07 -7.19 -3.94
C ALA A 233 3.81 -6.30 -3.89
N ALA A 234 3.21 -6.12 -2.72
CA ALA A 234 2.06 -5.25 -2.53
C ALA A 234 2.38 -3.78 -2.82
N ALA A 235 3.55 -3.29 -2.37
CA ALA A 235 4.00 -1.94 -2.63
C ALA A 235 4.24 -1.70 -4.13
N ARG A 236 4.99 -2.57 -4.78
CA ARG A 236 5.23 -2.56 -6.22
C ARG A 236 3.93 -2.52 -7.02
N ARG A 237 2.95 -3.35 -6.65
CA ARG A 237 1.61 -3.35 -7.24
C ARG A 237 0.87 -2.02 -7.04
N ALA A 238 0.90 -1.46 -5.83
CA ALA A 238 0.18 -0.23 -5.50
C ALA A 238 0.70 1.01 -6.25
N PHE A 239 2.01 1.05 -6.52
CA PHE A 239 2.66 2.15 -7.25
C PHE A 239 2.90 1.85 -8.73
N GLY A 240 2.40 0.71 -9.25
CA GLY A 240 2.58 0.29 -10.64
C GLY A 240 4.04 -0.02 -11.00
N ALA A 241 4.92 -0.20 -10.02
CA ALA A 241 6.33 -0.49 -10.16
C ALA A 241 6.59 -2.00 -10.10
N GLY A 242 6.18 -2.76 -11.11
CA GLY A 242 6.61 -4.15 -11.26
C GLY A 242 5.67 -5.00 -12.14
N PRO A 243 6.20 -6.04 -12.82
CA PRO A 243 5.36 -7.05 -13.46
C PRO A 243 4.52 -7.78 -12.40
N ASP A 244 3.27 -8.11 -12.73
CA ASP A 244 2.35 -8.89 -11.87
C ASP A 244 2.81 -10.36 -11.77
N LEU A 245 3.73 -10.63 -10.83
CA LEU A 245 4.32 -11.97 -10.66
C LEU A 245 3.38 -12.97 -9.99
N GLU A 246 2.43 -12.51 -9.16
CA GLU A 246 1.44 -13.41 -8.51
C GLU A 246 0.47 -13.99 -9.55
N GLY A 247 0.00 -13.17 -10.51
CA GLY A 247 -0.84 -13.65 -11.60
C GLY A 247 -0.12 -14.64 -12.53
N ILE A 248 1.20 -14.50 -12.71
CA ILE A 248 2.02 -15.43 -13.51
C ILE A 248 2.19 -16.76 -12.77
N LEU A 249 2.39 -16.75 -11.44
CA LEU A 249 2.55 -17.96 -10.65
C LEU A 249 1.25 -18.79 -10.60
N GLU A 250 0.08 -18.14 -10.44
CA GLU A 250 -1.22 -18.82 -10.45
C GLU A 250 -1.58 -19.43 -11.82
N GLN A 251 -1.01 -18.93 -12.92
CA GLN A 251 -1.21 -19.49 -14.27
C GLN A 251 -0.31 -20.70 -14.58
N HIS A 252 0.71 -20.96 -13.76
CA HIS A 252 1.67 -22.04 -13.94
C HIS A 252 1.58 -23.13 -12.87
N ILE A 253 0.48 -23.18 -12.11
CA ILE A 253 0.11 -24.27 -11.19
C ILE A 253 -1.14 -24.98 -11.72
#